data_AF-A0AAU9ZSW0-F1
#
_entry.id   AF-A0AAU9ZSW0-F1
#
_cell.length_a   1.000
_cell.length_b   1.000
_cell.length_c   1.000
_cell.angle_alpha   90.00
_cell.angle_beta   90.00
_cell.angle_gamma   90.00
#
_symmetry.space_group_name_H-M   'P 1'
#
loop_
_entity.id
_entity.type
_entity.pdbx_description
1 polymer ?
#
loop_
_entity_poly.entity_id
_entity_poly.type
_entity_poly.pdbx_seq_one_letter_code
_entity_poly.pdbx_strand_id
1 'polypeptide(L)'
;MYPNQPPFRSHTHIPHVGSAQCLAMGVCSCFHQLLDEGSMMVDYIFILLNKSVYFCHKFVPSLRGGVDGMGRLRGGTGRRERGETDFTYAVITMTVTVAWMIGNLNGDLSTFQEQFLNVDTYTVTDERERERERERERERERERERELPTFVKALLLNLVYRSESLFISYIGSPETSNERDSLANLSLMPRTSNNGSSHSAVDITKVARRHRMSPFPLTSMDKAFITVLEMTPVLGTEIINYRDGMGRVLAQDVYAKDNLPPFPASVKDGYAVRAADGPGDRFIIGESQAGEQPTQTVMPGQVMRVTTGAPIPCGADAVVQVEDTELIRESDDGTEELEVRILVQARPGQDIRPIGHDIKRGECVLAKGTHMGPSEIGLLATVGVTEVEVNKFPVVAVMSTGNELLNPEDDLLPGKIRDSNRSTLLATIQEHGYPTINLGIVGDNPDDLLNALNEGISRADVIITSGGVSMGEKDYLKQVLDIDLHAQIHFGRVFMKPGLPTTFATLDMDGVRKIIFALPGNPVSAVVTCNLFVVPALRKMQGILDPRPTIIKARLSCDVKLDPRPEYHRCILTWHHQEPLPWAQSTGNQMSSRLMSMRSANGLLMLPPKTEQYVELHKGEVVDVMVIGRL
;
A
#
# COMPACT_ATOMS: atom_id res chain seq x y z
N MET A 1 -55.33 -52.88 16.33
CA MET A 1 -56.40 -53.02 15.31
C MET A 1 -56.05 -52.11 14.14
N TYR A 2 -55.82 -52.72 12.98
CA TYR A 2 -55.71 -52.16 11.61
C TYR A 2 -56.90 -51.25 11.21
N PRO A 3 -56.97 -50.62 10.00
CA PRO A 3 -55.95 -50.17 9.01
C PRO A 3 -56.26 -48.82 8.24
N ASN A 4 -55.33 -48.42 7.35
CA ASN A 4 -55.50 -47.86 5.97
C ASN A 4 -56.09 -46.45 5.63
N GLN A 5 -55.18 -45.62 5.05
CA GLN A 5 -55.26 -44.88 3.75
C GLN A 5 -56.10 -43.56 3.56
N PRO A 6 -55.75 -42.70 2.54
CA PRO A 6 -55.52 -41.23 2.66
C PRO A 6 -56.65 -40.31 2.15
N PRO A 7 -56.50 -38.96 2.20
CA PRO A 7 -56.56 -38.20 0.93
C PRO A 7 -55.76 -36.87 0.83
N PHE A 8 -55.39 -36.57 -0.43
CA PHE A 8 -55.34 -35.28 -1.15
C PHE A 8 -54.63 -34.00 -0.64
N ARG A 9 -53.86 -33.45 -1.59
CA ARG A 9 -53.18 -32.15 -1.67
C ARG A 9 -54.06 -30.95 -1.28
N SER A 10 -53.48 -30.04 -0.50
CA SER A 10 -53.92 -28.63 -0.44
C SER A 10 -52.69 -27.71 -0.46
N HIS A 11 -52.73 -26.74 -1.37
CA HIS A 11 -51.73 -25.70 -1.61
C HIS A 11 -51.33 -24.94 -0.33
N THR A 12 -50.03 -24.86 -0.04
CA THR A 12 -49.47 -23.85 0.86
C THR A 12 -49.11 -22.60 0.06
N HIS A 13 -49.77 -21.50 0.42
CA HIS A 13 -49.48 -20.13 0.04
C HIS A 13 -48.00 -19.76 0.22
N ILE A 14 -47.41 -19.17 -0.82
CA ILE A 14 -46.17 -18.39 -0.74
C ILE A 14 -46.61 -16.91 -0.61
N PRO A 15 -46.28 -16.20 0.49
CA PRO A 15 -46.23 -14.75 0.47
C PRO A 15 -44.85 -14.29 -0.06
N HIS A 16 -44.80 -13.10 -0.64
CA HIS A 16 -43.62 -12.41 -1.22
C HIS A 16 -43.45 -12.48 -2.75
N VAL A 17 -44.45 -11.94 -3.48
CA VAL A 17 -44.27 -11.41 -4.86
C VAL A 17 -44.54 -9.89 -4.92
N GLY A 18 -44.84 -9.24 -3.80
CA GLY A 18 -45.25 -7.82 -3.78
C GLY A 18 -44.11 -6.80 -3.97
N SER A 19 -42.87 -7.09 -3.59
CA SER A 19 -41.78 -6.09 -3.61
C SER A 19 -41.04 -6.00 -4.95
N ALA A 20 -41.00 -7.08 -5.75
CA ALA A 20 -40.39 -7.08 -7.09
C ALA A 20 -41.28 -6.37 -8.13
N GLN A 21 -42.61 -6.43 -7.97
CA GLN A 21 -43.56 -5.71 -8.83
C GLN A 21 -43.49 -4.18 -8.64
N CYS A 22 -43.21 -3.69 -7.43
CA CYS A 22 -42.97 -2.26 -7.20
C CYS A 22 -41.68 -1.76 -7.86
N LEU A 23 -40.63 -2.58 -7.93
CA LEU A 23 -39.38 -2.25 -8.62
C LEU A 23 -39.60 -2.17 -10.15
N ALA A 24 -40.34 -3.14 -10.71
CA ALA A 24 -40.65 -3.18 -12.14
C ALA A 24 -41.55 -2.01 -12.59
N MET A 25 -42.55 -1.63 -11.78
CA MET A 25 -43.44 -0.50 -12.12
C MET A 25 -42.74 0.86 -11.99
N GLY A 26 -41.82 1.03 -11.02
CA GLY A 26 -41.05 2.27 -10.87
C GLY A 26 -40.06 2.50 -12.01
N VAL A 27 -39.41 1.44 -12.50
CA VAL A 27 -38.47 1.52 -13.64
C VAL A 27 -39.22 1.70 -14.97
N CYS A 28 -40.37 1.05 -15.17
CA CYS A 28 -41.22 1.26 -16.34
C CYS A 28 -41.82 2.68 -16.41
N SER A 29 -42.16 3.29 -15.26
CA SER A 29 -42.65 4.67 -15.19
C SER A 29 -41.60 5.70 -15.62
N CYS A 30 -40.33 5.49 -15.28
CA CYS A 30 -39.23 6.33 -15.78
C CYS A 30 -38.96 6.10 -17.28
N PHE A 31 -39.11 4.85 -17.76
CA PHE A 31 -38.91 4.50 -19.17
C PHE A 31 -39.97 5.10 -20.10
N HIS A 32 -41.23 5.21 -19.66
CA HIS A 32 -42.29 5.85 -20.45
C HIS A 32 -42.13 7.37 -20.59
N GLN A 33 -41.51 8.04 -19.60
CA GLN A 33 -41.18 9.47 -19.71
C GLN A 33 -40.00 9.78 -20.63
N LEU A 34 -39.16 8.78 -20.93
CA LEU A 34 -37.96 8.94 -21.78
C LEU A 34 -38.22 8.65 -23.27
N LEU A 35 -39.39 8.12 -23.63
CA LEU A 35 -39.73 7.72 -25.00
C LEU A 35 -40.44 8.82 -25.83
N ASP A 36 -40.72 9.98 -25.25
CA ASP A 36 -41.40 11.10 -25.94
C ASP A 36 -40.44 12.12 -26.60
N GLU A 37 -39.11 11.94 -26.49
CA GLU A 37 -38.13 12.80 -27.17
C GLU A 37 -37.22 11.98 -28.10
N GLY A 38 -37.37 12.23 -29.41
CA GLY A 38 -36.98 11.35 -30.49
C GLY A 38 -35.48 11.14 -30.76
N SER A 39 -35.23 9.98 -31.37
CA SER A 39 -34.07 9.54 -32.19
C SER A 39 -32.69 10.13 -31.88
N MET A 40 -32.04 9.66 -30.82
CA MET A 40 -30.57 9.65 -30.71
C MET A 40 -30.08 8.65 -29.66
N MET A 41 -30.79 7.56 -29.39
CA MET A 41 -30.59 6.76 -28.17
C MET A 41 -30.01 5.34 -28.38
N VAL A 42 -29.83 4.87 -29.63
CA VAL A 42 -29.40 3.48 -29.89
C VAL A 42 -27.91 3.27 -29.61
N ASP A 43 -27.05 4.23 -30.00
CA ASP A 43 -25.60 4.13 -29.77
C ASP A 43 -25.22 4.25 -28.28
N TYR A 44 -26.02 4.97 -27.48
CA TYR A 44 -25.75 5.21 -26.06
C TYR A 44 -26.15 4.03 -25.16
N ILE A 45 -27.15 3.24 -25.56
CA ILE A 45 -27.53 2.00 -24.87
C ILE A 45 -26.44 0.93 -25.05
N PHE A 46 -25.75 0.92 -26.19
CA PHE A 46 -24.63 0.01 -26.47
C PHE A 46 -23.42 0.26 -25.54
N ILE A 47 -23.15 1.52 -25.21
CA ILE A 47 -22.07 1.93 -24.29
C ILE A 47 -22.37 1.50 -22.84
N LEU A 48 -23.64 1.62 -22.41
CA LEU A 48 -24.08 1.21 -21.07
C LEU A 48 -24.00 -0.32 -20.87
N LEU A 49 -24.35 -1.11 -21.90
CA LEU A 49 -24.24 -2.57 -21.86
C LEU A 49 -22.77 -3.03 -21.80
N ASN A 50 -21.89 -2.44 -22.61
CA ASN A 50 -20.46 -2.78 -22.59
C ASN A 50 -19.77 -2.44 -21.26
N LYS A 51 -20.09 -1.30 -20.64
CA LYS A 51 -19.55 -0.93 -19.32
C LYS A 51 -20.04 -1.87 -18.21
N SER A 52 -21.28 -2.36 -18.31
CA SER A 52 -21.86 -3.31 -17.33
C SER A 52 -21.18 -4.68 -17.39
N VAL A 53 -20.92 -5.18 -18.61
CA VAL A 53 -20.19 -6.45 -18.83
C VAL A 53 -18.73 -6.33 -18.38
N TYR A 54 -18.08 -5.20 -18.66
CA TYR A 54 -16.71 -4.94 -18.22
C TYR A 54 -16.58 -4.85 -16.69
N PHE A 55 -17.58 -4.30 -16.01
CA PHE A 55 -17.62 -4.23 -14.54
C PHE A 55 -17.75 -5.62 -13.90
N CYS A 56 -18.63 -6.48 -14.44
CA CYS A 56 -18.76 -7.88 -13.99
C CYS A 56 -17.48 -8.70 -14.23
N HIS A 57 -16.78 -8.48 -15.35
CA HIS A 57 -15.57 -9.26 -15.68
C HIS A 57 -14.34 -8.86 -14.84
N LYS A 58 -14.28 -7.62 -14.34
CA LYS A 58 -13.15 -7.12 -13.53
C LYS A 58 -13.30 -7.31 -12.02
N PHE A 59 -14.51 -7.31 -11.47
CA PHE A 59 -14.71 -7.32 -10.01
C PHE A 59 -14.99 -8.71 -9.42
N VAL A 60 -15.48 -9.67 -10.20
CA VAL A 60 -15.74 -11.05 -9.73
C VAL A 60 -14.47 -11.83 -9.34
N PRO A 61 -13.28 -11.64 -9.95
CA PRO A 61 -12.05 -12.29 -9.49
C PRO A 61 -11.55 -11.78 -8.13
N SER A 62 -11.91 -10.56 -7.71
CA SER A 62 -11.45 -9.96 -6.46
C SER A 62 -12.17 -10.49 -5.21
N LEU A 63 -13.20 -11.33 -5.38
CA LEU A 63 -13.91 -12.02 -4.30
C LEU A 63 -13.40 -13.44 -4.04
N ARG A 64 -12.55 -14.00 -4.91
CA ARG A 64 -11.91 -15.32 -4.71
C ARG A 64 -10.73 -15.30 -3.74
N GLY A 65 -10.14 -14.14 -3.46
CA GLY A 65 -8.97 -14.01 -2.57
C GLY A 65 -9.27 -13.99 -1.06
N GLY A 66 -10.54 -14.10 -0.65
CA GLY A 66 -10.97 -13.95 0.74
C GLY A 66 -11.36 -15.23 1.47
N VAL A 67 -11.28 -16.41 0.84
CA VAL A 67 -11.80 -17.65 1.42
C VAL A 67 -10.85 -18.84 1.17
N ASP A 68 -9.61 -18.74 1.66
CA ASP A 68 -8.71 -19.91 1.79
C ASP A 68 -8.01 -19.91 3.16
N GLY A 69 -8.81 -19.73 4.21
CA GLY A 69 -8.35 -19.67 5.59
C GLY A 69 -9.34 -20.23 6.61
N MET A 70 -9.90 -21.42 6.38
CA MET A 70 -10.46 -22.24 7.47
C MET A 70 -10.63 -23.71 7.07
N GLY A 71 -9.99 -24.59 7.83
CA GLY A 71 -9.94 -26.03 7.58
C GLY A 71 -11.27 -26.76 7.78
N ARG A 72 -11.44 -27.77 6.93
CA ARG A 72 -12.38 -28.92 6.90
C ARG A 72 -13.17 -29.22 8.19
N LEU A 73 -14.50 -29.24 8.05
CA LEU A 73 -15.38 -30.20 8.73
C LEU A 73 -16.31 -30.87 7.69
N ARG A 74 -16.43 -32.20 7.78
CA ARG A 74 -17.21 -33.06 6.87
C ARG A 74 -18.72 -32.88 7.06
N GLY A 75 -19.47 -32.90 5.95
CA GLY A 75 -20.83 -33.43 5.87
C GLY A 75 -21.94 -32.42 5.53
N GLY A 76 -22.60 -32.60 4.38
CA GLY A 76 -23.90 -31.97 4.09
C GLY A 76 -24.00 -31.29 2.72
N THR A 77 -24.58 -32.00 1.75
CA THR A 77 -24.83 -31.57 0.37
C THR A 77 -25.90 -30.49 0.24
N GLY A 78 -25.63 -29.49 -0.62
CA GLY A 78 -26.60 -28.92 -1.56
C GLY A 78 -27.63 -27.91 -1.03
N ARG A 79 -27.24 -26.66 -0.78
CA ARG A 79 -28.20 -25.53 -0.80
C ARG A 79 -27.65 -24.10 -1.02
N ARG A 80 -26.35 -23.88 -1.22
CA ARG A 80 -25.79 -22.52 -1.43
C ARG A 80 -25.46 -22.13 -2.87
N GLU A 81 -25.32 -23.07 -3.80
CA GLU A 81 -24.98 -22.76 -5.20
C GLU A 81 -26.15 -22.24 -6.04
N ARG A 82 -27.40 -22.30 -5.54
CA ARG A 82 -28.60 -21.91 -6.31
C ARG A 82 -28.83 -20.38 -6.39
N GLY A 83 -28.33 -19.60 -5.43
CA GLY A 83 -28.55 -18.14 -5.42
C GLY A 83 -27.71 -17.36 -6.44
N GLU A 84 -26.48 -17.80 -6.71
CA GLU A 84 -25.57 -17.14 -7.66
C GLU A 84 -25.86 -17.52 -9.12
N THR A 85 -26.35 -18.74 -9.35
CA THR A 85 -26.82 -19.15 -10.69
C THR A 85 -28.12 -18.45 -11.07
N ASP A 86 -29.05 -18.24 -10.13
CA ASP A 86 -30.31 -17.55 -10.39
C ASP A 86 -30.13 -16.06 -10.72
N PHE A 87 -29.15 -15.37 -10.09
CA PHE A 87 -28.87 -13.96 -10.40
C PHE A 87 -28.22 -13.79 -11.78
N THR A 88 -27.28 -14.67 -12.12
CA THR A 88 -26.62 -14.66 -13.43
C THR A 88 -27.61 -15.02 -14.54
N TYR A 89 -28.51 -16.00 -14.30
CA TYR A 89 -29.61 -16.32 -15.22
C TYR A 89 -30.62 -15.18 -15.36
N ALA A 90 -30.97 -14.48 -14.27
CA ALA A 90 -31.90 -13.35 -14.34
C ALA A 90 -31.33 -12.19 -15.17
N VAL A 91 -30.04 -11.89 -15.03
CA VAL A 91 -29.36 -10.84 -15.80
C VAL A 91 -29.21 -11.22 -17.28
N ILE A 92 -28.85 -12.47 -17.58
CA ILE A 92 -28.80 -12.96 -18.97
C ILE A 92 -30.19 -12.96 -19.59
N THR A 93 -31.21 -13.42 -18.87
CA THR A 93 -32.60 -13.47 -19.38
C THR A 93 -33.17 -12.07 -19.59
N MET A 94 -32.89 -11.09 -18.71
CA MET A 94 -33.24 -9.69 -18.94
C MET A 94 -32.54 -9.12 -20.18
N THR A 95 -31.25 -9.40 -20.35
CA THR A 95 -30.46 -8.88 -21.47
C THR A 95 -30.96 -9.43 -22.81
N VAL A 96 -31.26 -10.73 -22.87
CA VAL A 96 -31.82 -11.39 -24.06
C VAL A 96 -33.26 -10.93 -24.34
N THR A 97 -34.07 -10.69 -23.31
CA THR A 97 -35.46 -10.22 -23.48
C THR A 97 -35.51 -8.78 -23.96
N VAL A 98 -34.62 -7.91 -23.45
CA VAL A 98 -34.49 -6.52 -23.90
C VAL A 98 -33.96 -6.46 -25.33
N ALA A 99 -32.97 -7.29 -25.67
CA ALA A 99 -32.48 -7.42 -27.05
C ALA A 99 -33.57 -7.93 -28.02
N TRP A 100 -34.39 -8.90 -27.60
CA TRP A 100 -35.51 -9.44 -28.37
C TRP A 100 -36.66 -8.43 -28.55
N MET A 101 -36.97 -7.62 -27.53
CA MET A 101 -37.96 -6.53 -27.64
C MET A 101 -37.48 -5.41 -28.59
N ILE A 102 -36.18 -5.09 -28.56
CA ILE A 102 -35.58 -4.10 -29.48
C ILE A 102 -35.57 -4.61 -30.93
N GLY A 103 -35.31 -5.92 -31.14
CA GLY A 103 -35.36 -6.55 -32.46
C GLY A 103 -36.76 -6.57 -33.09
N ASN A 104 -37.82 -6.70 -32.29
CA ASN A 104 -39.21 -6.69 -32.79
C ASN A 104 -39.76 -5.29 -33.09
N LEU A 105 -39.15 -4.22 -32.58
CA LEU A 105 -39.60 -2.84 -32.80
C LEU A 105 -39.16 -2.26 -34.15
N ASN A 106 -38.20 -2.88 -34.85
CA ASN A 106 -37.58 -2.30 -36.05
C ASN A 106 -37.72 -3.11 -37.35
N GLY A 107 -38.57 -4.15 -37.40
CA GLY A 107 -39.07 -4.70 -38.68
C GLY A 107 -38.06 -5.15 -39.74
N ASP A 108 -36.77 -5.30 -39.42
CA ASP A 108 -35.76 -5.74 -40.38
C ASP A 108 -34.69 -6.59 -39.68
N LEU A 109 -34.86 -7.91 -39.77
CA LEU A 109 -34.00 -8.93 -39.16
C LEU A 109 -32.77 -9.28 -40.01
N SER A 110 -32.53 -8.55 -41.12
CA SER A 110 -31.46 -8.89 -42.07
C SER A 110 -30.06 -8.40 -41.67
N THR A 111 -29.94 -7.42 -40.76
CA THR A 111 -28.65 -6.86 -40.32
C THR A 111 -28.06 -7.53 -39.07
N PHE A 112 -28.78 -8.44 -38.42
CA PHE A 112 -28.32 -9.09 -37.18
C PHE A 112 -27.34 -10.25 -37.43
N GLN A 113 -27.22 -10.75 -38.67
CA GLN A 113 -26.38 -11.91 -39.01
C GLN A 113 -24.99 -11.57 -39.54
N GLU A 114 -24.72 -10.35 -40.01
CA GLU A 114 -23.41 -10.00 -40.61
C GLU A 114 -22.35 -9.49 -39.61
N GLN A 115 -22.74 -9.02 -38.42
CA GLN A 115 -21.78 -8.44 -37.46
C GLN A 115 -21.26 -9.40 -36.37
N PHE A 116 -21.80 -10.61 -36.28
CA PHE A 116 -21.36 -11.60 -35.28
C PHE A 116 -20.49 -12.74 -35.83
N LEU A 117 -20.33 -12.84 -37.15
CA LEU A 117 -19.59 -13.91 -37.83
C LEU A 117 -18.73 -13.34 -38.98
N ASN A 118 -17.73 -12.55 -38.64
CA ASN A 118 -16.53 -12.38 -39.48
C ASN A 118 -15.36 -11.91 -38.61
N VAL A 119 -14.73 -12.87 -37.94
CA VAL A 119 -13.35 -12.71 -37.47
C VAL A 119 -12.47 -13.19 -38.60
N ASP A 120 -12.24 -12.32 -39.59
CA ASP A 120 -11.19 -12.56 -40.57
C ASP A 120 -9.83 -12.42 -39.87
N THR A 121 -9.07 -13.49 -39.92
CA THR A 121 -7.68 -13.57 -39.50
C THR A 121 -6.83 -12.59 -40.31
N TYR A 122 -6.37 -11.50 -39.67
CA TYR A 122 -5.25 -10.70 -40.16
C TYR A 122 -4.10 -10.73 -39.14
N THR A 123 -3.02 -11.40 -39.52
CA THR A 123 -1.74 -11.36 -38.82
C THR A 123 -1.11 -9.98 -38.99
N VAL A 124 -1.16 -9.16 -37.94
CA VAL A 124 -0.33 -7.95 -37.81
C VAL A 124 0.76 -8.22 -36.77
N THR A 125 2.01 -8.17 -37.21
CA THR A 125 3.23 -8.61 -36.50
C THR A 125 4.00 -7.49 -35.79
N ASP A 126 3.45 -6.28 -35.64
CA ASP A 126 4.14 -5.17 -34.98
C ASP A 126 3.32 -4.55 -33.83
N GLU A 127 3.84 -4.63 -32.59
CA GLU A 127 3.20 -4.09 -31.38
C GLU A 127 3.04 -2.57 -31.42
N ARG A 128 3.89 -1.85 -32.16
CA ARG A 128 3.83 -0.38 -32.24
C ARG A 128 2.63 0.13 -33.01
N GLU A 129 2.09 -0.64 -33.97
CA GLU A 129 0.85 -0.25 -34.67
C GLU A 129 -0.39 -0.50 -33.81
N ARG A 130 -0.43 -1.58 -33.03
CA ARG A 130 -1.53 -1.86 -32.10
C ARG A 130 -1.70 -0.76 -31.05
N GLU A 131 -0.59 -0.21 -30.58
CA GLU A 131 -0.62 0.85 -29.57
C GLU A 131 -1.13 2.18 -30.15
N ARG A 132 -0.73 2.52 -31.38
CA ARG A 132 -1.23 3.70 -32.10
C ARG A 132 -2.71 3.61 -32.43
N GLU A 133 -3.20 2.42 -32.73
CA GLU A 133 -4.62 2.20 -33.06
C GLU A 133 -5.50 2.33 -31.80
N ARG A 134 -5.05 1.78 -30.67
CA ARG A 134 -5.69 1.98 -29.35
C ARG A 134 -5.71 3.45 -28.92
N GLU A 135 -4.65 4.19 -29.25
CA GLU A 135 -4.57 5.62 -28.90
C GLU A 135 -5.55 6.46 -29.74
N ARG A 136 -5.68 6.17 -31.04
CA ARG A 136 -6.69 6.77 -31.92
C ARG A 136 -8.12 6.46 -31.47
N GLU A 137 -8.36 5.26 -30.96
CA GLU A 137 -9.67 4.85 -30.47
C GLU A 137 -10.06 5.57 -29.18
N ARG A 138 -9.11 5.73 -28.24
CA ARG A 138 -9.29 6.54 -27.02
C ARG A 138 -9.51 8.02 -27.32
N GLU A 139 -8.89 8.54 -28.37
CA GLU A 139 -9.06 9.93 -28.78
C GLU A 139 -10.45 10.18 -29.38
N ARG A 140 -10.97 9.24 -30.18
CA ARG A 140 -12.35 9.24 -30.67
C ARG A 140 -13.38 9.12 -29.54
N GLU A 141 -13.11 8.33 -28.51
CA GLU A 141 -13.97 8.25 -27.31
C GLU A 141 -13.99 9.58 -26.55
N ARG A 142 -12.84 10.25 -26.39
CA ARG A 142 -12.75 11.55 -25.71
C ARG A 142 -13.45 12.67 -26.49
N GLU A 143 -13.46 12.62 -27.81
CA GLU A 143 -14.25 13.54 -28.64
C GLU A 143 -15.75 13.30 -28.46
N ARG A 144 -16.21 12.04 -28.47
CA ARG A 144 -17.62 11.71 -28.20
C ARG A 144 -18.07 12.13 -26.79
N GLU A 145 -17.19 12.02 -25.78
CA GLU A 145 -17.48 12.49 -24.41
C GLU A 145 -17.54 14.03 -24.27
N ARG A 146 -16.88 14.78 -25.17
CA ARG A 146 -16.96 16.25 -25.19
C ARG A 146 -18.29 16.75 -25.76
N GLU A 147 -18.88 16.03 -26.71
CA GLU A 147 -20.14 16.42 -27.36
C GLU A 147 -21.40 16.10 -26.53
N LEU A 148 -21.27 15.38 -25.42
CA LEU A 148 -22.39 15.05 -24.54
C LEU A 148 -22.99 16.30 -23.84
N PRO A 149 -24.29 16.61 -24.02
CA PRO A 149 -24.97 17.69 -23.34
C PRO A 149 -24.88 17.55 -21.82
N THR A 150 -24.68 18.66 -21.11
CA THR A 150 -24.45 18.70 -19.65
C THR A 150 -25.53 17.98 -18.82
N PHE A 151 -26.78 17.95 -19.31
CA PHE A 151 -27.89 17.24 -18.66
C PHE A 151 -27.71 15.71 -18.68
N VAL A 152 -27.13 15.14 -19.74
CA VAL A 152 -26.88 13.69 -19.85
C VAL A 152 -25.73 13.25 -18.94
N LYS A 153 -24.70 14.11 -18.77
CA LYS A 153 -23.63 13.89 -17.80
C LYS A 153 -24.16 13.87 -16.36
N ALA A 154 -25.09 14.76 -16.03
CA ALA A 154 -25.73 14.80 -14.72
C ALA A 154 -26.65 13.58 -14.46
N LEU A 155 -27.35 13.09 -15.49
CA LEU A 155 -28.22 11.93 -15.40
C LEU A 155 -27.41 10.62 -15.18
N LEU A 156 -26.28 10.46 -15.88
CA LEU A 156 -25.37 9.33 -15.71
C LEU A 156 -24.73 9.30 -14.32
N LEU A 157 -24.33 10.47 -13.79
CA LEU A 157 -23.80 10.55 -12.43
C LEU A 157 -24.85 10.17 -11.38
N ASN A 158 -26.11 10.61 -11.56
CA ASN A 158 -27.21 10.30 -10.64
C ASN A 158 -27.59 8.80 -10.66
N LEU A 159 -27.52 8.16 -11.83
CA LEU A 159 -27.78 6.72 -12.00
C LEU A 159 -26.72 5.86 -11.30
N VAL A 160 -25.44 6.21 -11.43
CA VAL A 160 -24.32 5.55 -10.73
C VAL A 160 -24.44 5.73 -9.21
N TYR A 161 -24.80 6.95 -8.78
CA TYR A 161 -24.95 7.25 -7.35
C TYR A 161 -26.13 6.50 -6.70
N ARG A 162 -27.24 6.34 -7.43
CA ARG A 162 -28.39 5.55 -6.94
C ARG A 162 -28.12 4.05 -6.95
N SER A 163 -27.34 3.53 -7.89
CA SER A 163 -26.95 2.11 -7.90
C SER A 163 -25.98 1.75 -6.77
N GLU A 164 -25.07 2.65 -6.40
CA GLU A 164 -24.18 2.46 -5.23
C GLU A 164 -24.95 2.52 -3.90
N SER A 165 -25.90 3.44 -3.77
CA SER A 165 -26.73 3.56 -2.55
C SER A 165 -27.63 2.33 -2.30
N LEU A 166 -28.15 1.72 -3.38
CA LEU A 166 -28.95 0.48 -3.29
C LEU A 166 -28.09 -0.77 -3.02
N PHE A 167 -26.80 -0.75 -3.38
CA PHE A 167 -25.87 -1.85 -3.09
C PHE A 167 -25.42 -1.84 -1.61
N ILE A 168 -25.24 -0.66 -1.02
CA ILE A 168 -24.87 -0.50 0.40
C ILE A 168 -26.02 -0.93 1.34
N SER A 169 -27.28 -0.71 0.95
CA SER A 169 -28.44 -1.16 1.74
C SER A 169 -28.69 -2.68 1.67
N TYR A 170 -28.14 -3.39 0.68
CA TYR A 170 -28.28 -4.85 0.54
C TYR A 170 -27.22 -5.65 1.32
N ILE A 171 -26.10 -5.02 1.70
CA ILE A 171 -24.98 -5.67 2.41
C ILE A 171 -25.03 -5.41 3.93
N GLY A 172 -25.80 -4.43 4.40
CA GLY A 172 -25.93 -4.07 5.81
C GLY A 172 -27.22 -4.54 6.47
N SER A 173 -27.31 -5.79 6.91
CA SER A 173 -28.29 -6.26 7.91
C SER A 173 -27.91 -7.63 8.49
N PRO A 174 -27.41 -7.74 9.74
CA PRO A 174 -27.53 -8.96 10.52
C PRO A 174 -28.85 -8.94 11.29
N GLU A 175 -29.70 -9.93 11.03
CA GLU A 175 -30.91 -10.21 11.82
C GLU A 175 -30.53 -10.53 13.28
N THR A 176 -30.97 -9.70 14.22
CA THR A 176 -31.10 -10.08 15.63
C THR A 176 -32.57 -10.37 15.91
N SER A 177 -32.91 -11.62 16.21
CA SER A 177 -34.16 -11.96 16.87
C SER A 177 -33.96 -12.98 17.98
N ASN A 178 -34.53 -12.64 19.14
CA ASN A 178 -34.92 -13.46 20.28
C ASN A 178 -33.85 -14.19 21.09
N GLU A 179 -33.53 -13.62 22.26
CA GLU A 179 -33.64 -14.32 23.54
C GLU A 179 -33.73 -13.30 24.69
N ARG A 180 -34.97 -12.96 25.08
CA ARG A 180 -35.29 -12.49 26.43
C ARG A 180 -35.93 -13.68 27.13
N ASP A 181 -35.21 -14.30 28.06
CA ASP A 181 -35.73 -14.82 29.33
C ASP A 181 -34.62 -15.58 30.07
N SER A 182 -33.95 -14.90 31.00
CA SER A 182 -33.46 -15.49 32.25
C SER A 182 -32.90 -14.39 33.15
N LEU A 183 -33.73 -14.03 34.12
CA LEU A 183 -33.38 -13.17 35.25
C LEU A 183 -32.39 -13.87 36.20
N ALA A 184 -31.54 -13.04 36.81
CA ALA A 184 -31.02 -13.14 38.18
C ALA A 184 -29.96 -14.22 38.50
N ASN A 185 -28.70 -13.79 38.66
CA ASN A 185 -27.98 -13.75 39.96
C ASN A 185 -26.46 -13.52 39.78
N LEU A 186 -25.84 -12.98 40.85
CA LEU A 186 -24.42 -12.63 41.10
C LEU A 186 -23.98 -11.25 40.56
N SER A 187 -23.96 -10.16 41.33
CA SER A 187 -23.29 -9.83 42.62
C SER A 187 -21.82 -9.39 42.49
N LEU A 188 -21.64 -8.07 42.67
CA LEU A 188 -20.53 -7.35 43.34
C LEU A 188 -19.08 -7.50 42.82
N MET A 189 -18.61 -6.50 42.06
CA MET A 189 -17.28 -5.85 42.21
C MET A 189 -17.32 -4.42 41.59
N PRO A 190 -16.55 -3.46 42.13
CA PRO A 190 -16.87 -2.03 42.02
C PRO A 190 -16.49 -1.43 40.66
N ARG A 191 -17.48 -0.80 40.01
CA ARG A 191 -17.25 0.15 38.93
C ARG A 191 -16.76 1.46 39.55
N THR A 192 -15.52 1.84 39.31
CA THR A 192 -15.11 3.24 39.42
C THR A 192 -15.81 4.01 38.30
N SER A 193 -16.90 4.68 38.65
CA SER A 193 -17.54 5.68 37.82
C SER A 193 -16.60 6.87 37.66
N ASN A 194 -15.95 6.99 36.51
CA ASN A 194 -15.43 8.29 36.05
C ASN A 194 -16.30 8.75 34.88
N ASN A 195 -17.53 9.14 35.23
CA ASN A 195 -18.38 9.94 34.36
C ASN A 195 -18.12 11.40 34.76
N GLY A 196 -16.99 11.93 34.31
CA GLY A 196 -16.64 13.34 34.43
C GLY A 196 -16.14 13.79 33.07
N SER A 197 -16.88 14.66 32.41
CA SER A 197 -16.32 15.47 31.33
C SER A 197 -15.10 16.19 31.91
N SER A 198 -13.91 15.85 31.43
CA SER A 198 -12.69 16.55 31.82
C SER A 198 -12.76 17.96 31.25
N HIS A 199 -13.24 18.90 32.05
CA HIS A 199 -13.14 20.32 31.72
C HIS A 199 -11.68 20.76 31.84
N SER A 200 -11.19 21.46 30.83
CA SER A 200 -9.87 22.06 30.80
C SER A 200 -9.74 23.15 31.87
N ALA A 201 -8.57 23.20 32.49
CA ALA A 201 -8.18 24.25 33.43
C ALA A 201 -7.62 25.50 32.72
N VAL A 202 -7.59 25.53 31.38
CA VAL A 202 -7.10 26.68 30.61
C VAL A 202 -8.08 27.86 30.72
N ASP A 203 -7.61 28.95 31.34
CA ASP A 203 -8.40 30.18 31.50
C ASP A 203 -8.44 31.02 30.22
N ILE A 204 -9.54 30.91 29.48
CA ILE A 204 -9.81 31.67 28.25
C ILE A 204 -10.34 33.10 28.49
N THR A 205 -10.66 33.48 29.73
CA THR A 205 -11.33 34.75 30.03
C THR A 205 -10.39 35.95 30.08
N LYS A 206 -9.07 35.72 30.20
CA LYS A 206 -8.05 36.76 30.43
C LYS A 206 -7.26 37.14 29.18
N VAL A 207 -7.92 37.29 28.03
CA VAL A 207 -7.31 37.62 26.72
C VAL A 207 -6.31 38.78 26.78
N ALA A 208 -6.63 39.86 27.51
CA ALA A 208 -5.77 41.05 27.61
C ALA A 208 -4.41 40.76 28.27
N ARG A 209 -4.33 39.73 29.12
CA ARG A 209 -3.11 39.32 29.85
C ARG A 209 -2.30 38.24 29.13
N ARG A 210 -2.64 37.90 27.88
CA ARG A 210 -1.89 36.93 27.10
C ARG A 210 -0.44 37.35 26.89
N HIS A 211 0.44 36.38 26.78
CA HIS A 211 1.85 36.61 26.53
C HIS A 211 2.07 37.37 25.20
N ARG A 212 2.84 38.46 25.26
CA ARG A 212 3.25 39.24 24.07
C ARG A 212 4.58 38.74 23.49
N MET A 213 5.33 37.98 24.28
CA MET A 213 6.52 37.24 23.86
C MET A 213 6.27 35.76 24.15
N SER A 214 6.69 34.87 23.25
CA SER A 214 6.48 33.45 23.47
C SER A 214 7.19 32.98 24.75
N PRO A 215 6.52 32.20 25.62
CA PRO A 215 7.13 31.67 26.83
C PRO A 215 8.22 30.62 26.55
N PHE A 216 8.29 30.10 25.32
CA PHE A 216 9.28 29.10 24.92
C PHE A 216 10.50 29.77 24.28
N PRO A 217 11.74 29.44 24.69
CA PRO A 217 12.94 29.96 24.05
C PRO A 217 13.04 29.48 22.60
N LEU A 218 13.81 30.22 21.80
CA LEU A 218 14.05 29.89 20.41
C LEU A 218 15.16 28.82 20.33
N THR A 219 14.80 27.61 19.93
CA THR A 219 15.71 26.45 19.89
C THR A 219 16.38 26.36 18.52
N SER A 220 17.68 26.09 18.43
CA SER A 220 18.33 25.84 17.13
C SER A 220 17.77 24.57 16.49
N MET A 221 17.85 24.46 15.15
CA MET A 221 17.42 23.26 14.45
C MET A 221 18.11 22.00 14.99
N ASP A 222 19.44 22.03 15.10
CA ASP A 222 20.23 20.86 15.52
C ASP A 222 19.83 20.40 16.92
N LYS A 223 19.66 21.35 17.85
CA LYS A 223 19.21 21.04 19.22
C LYS A 223 17.81 20.44 19.21
N ALA A 224 16.88 20.98 18.40
CA ALA A 224 15.53 20.45 18.29
C ALA A 224 15.54 19.01 17.74
N PHE A 225 16.31 18.76 16.68
CA PHE A 225 16.44 17.44 16.06
C PHE A 225 17.04 16.40 17.03
N ILE A 226 18.14 16.75 17.71
CA ILE A 226 18.77 15.90 18.73
C ILE A 226 17.79 15.61 19.86
N THR A 227 17.08 16.62 20.37
CA THR A 227 16.10 16.47 21.46
C THR A 227 14.98 15.50 21.06
N VAL A 228 14.46 15.60 19.82
CA VAL A 228 13.46 14.66 19.32
C VAL A 228 13.99 13.23 19.35
N LEU A 229 15.20 13.01 18.81
CA LEU A 229 15.78 11.67 18.78
C LEU A 229 16.10 11.16 20.18
N GLU A 230 16.62 11.96 21.10
CA GLU A 230 16.95 11.54 22.47
C GLU A 230 15.70 11.13 23.26
N MET A 231 14.63 11.92 23.14
CA MET A 231 13.41 11.72 23.94
C MET A 231 12.48 10.65 23.36
N THR A 232 12.61 10.32 22.07
CA THR A 232 11.80 9.30 21.39
C THR A 232 12.23 7.89 21.80
N PRO A 233 11.32 7.02 22.26
CA PRO A 233 11.65 5.63 22.60
C PRO A 233 11.84 4.75 21.37
N VAL A 234 12.46 3.59 21.55
CA VAL A 234 12.33 2.45 20.61
C VAL A 234 11.17 1.60 21.12
N LEU A 235 10.25 1.19 20.24
CA LEU A 235 9.11 0.38 20.64
C LEU A 235 9.53 -1.07 20.95
N GLY A 236 8.68 -1.75 21.71
CA GLY A 236 8.81 -3.19 21.97
C GLY A 236 8.73 -4.03 20.70
N THR A 237 8.84 -5.34 20.87
CA THR A 237 8.90 -6.29 19.76
C THR A 237 7.57 -7.00 19.55
N GLU A 238 7.41 -7.59 18.36
CA GLU A 238 6.31 -8.48 17.99
C GLU A 238 6.81 -9.55 17.02
N ILE A 239 6.13 -10.69 16.97
CA ILE A 239 6.40 -11.76 16.00
C ILE A 239 5.45 -11.57 14.83
N ILE A 240 6.00 -11.59 13.61
CA ILE A 240 5.23 -11.46 12.37
C ILE A 240 5.61 -12.55 11.38
N ASN A 241 4.72 -12.78 10.41
CA ASN A 241 5.07 -13.58 9.24
C ASN A 241 6.10 -12.83 8.37
N TYR A 242 7.06 -13.56 7.79
CA TYR A 242 8.14 -12.97 6.99
C TYR A 242 7.63 -12.12 5.82
N ARG A 243 6.43 -12.41 5.28
CA ARG A 243 5.82 -11.64 4.18
C ARG A 243 5.45 -10.22 4.58
N ASP A 244 5.17 -9.99 5.86
CA ASP A 244 4.84 -8.68 6.43
C ASP A 244 6.11 -7.93 6.90
N GLY A 245 7.30 -8.45 6.58
CA GLY A 245 8.59 -7.93 7.04
C GLY A 245 9.11 -6.70 6.29
N MET A 246 8.47 -6.27 5.19
CA MET A 246 8.93 -5.12 4.41
C MET A 246 9.02 -3.85 5.28
N GLY A 247 10.20 -3.24 5.33
CA GLY A 247 10.47 -2.04 6.13
C GLY A 247 10.57 -2.28 7.64
N ARG A 248 10.42 -3.52 8.11
CA ARG A 248 10.58 -3.88 9.53
C ARG A 248 12.06 -4.02 9.89
N VAL A 249 12.36 -3.85 11.17
CA VAL A 249 13.72 -4.07 11.71
C VAL A 249 13.73 -5.34 12.55
N LEU A 250 14.65 -6.25 12.25
CA LEU A 250 14.83 -7.49 13.00
C LEU A 250 15.23 -7.21 14.45
N ALA A 251 14.52 -7.84 15.39
CA ALA A 251 14.83 -7.80 16.81
C ALA A 251 15.59 -9.05 17.29
N GLN A 252 15.82 -10.01 16.39
CA GLN A 252 16.59 -11.24 16.62
C GLN A 252 17.62 -11.47 15.50
N ASP A 253 18.67 -12.23 15.79
CA ASP A 253 19.52 -12.83 14.76
C ASP A 253 18.77 -14.01 14.11
N VAL A 254 18.99 -14.22 12.82
CA VAL A 254 18.40 -15.32 12.04
C VAL A 254 19.49 -16.24 11.54
N TYR A 255 19.35 -17.53 11.84
CA TYR A 255 20.32 -18.56 11.51
C TYR A 255 19.76 -19.56 10.50
N ALA A 256 20.60 -20.02 9.58
CA ALA A 256 20.26 -21.10 8.66
C ALA A 256 20.21 -22.45 9.37
N LYS A 257 19.10 -23.18 9.25
CA LYS A 257 18.98 -24.56 9.80
C LYS A 257 19.48 -25.64 8.84
N ASP A 258 19.62 -25.29 7.56
CA ASP A 258 20.04 -26.15 6.45
C ASP A 258 21.16 -25.47 5.65
N ASN A 259 21.90 -26.25 4.86
CA ASN A 259 22.88 -25.73 3.92
C ASN A 259 22.20 -25.27 2.61
N LEU A 260 22.81 -24.32 1.90
CA LEU A 260 22.45 -23.95 0.53
C LEU A 260 23.69 -24.01 -0.40
N PRO A 261 23.66 -24.80 -1.48
CA PRO A 261 22.68 -25.86 -1.73
C PRO A 261 22.80 -26.99 -0.67
N PRO A 262 21.72 -27.75 -0.41
CA PRO A 262 21.74 -28.86 0.56
C PRO A 262 22.35 -30.16 0.02
N PHE A 263 22.54 -30.24 -1.30
CA PHE A 263 23.23 -31.30 -2.04
C PHE A 263 24.24 -30.63 -2.99
N PRO A 264 25.29 -31.33 -3.48
CA PRO A 264 26.13 -30.78 -4.52
C PRO A 264 25.27 -30.55 -5.77
N ALA A 265 25.20 -29.32 -6.27
CA ALA A 265 24.29 -28.93 -7.33
C ALA A 265 25.04 -28.54 -8.60
N SER A 266 24.52 -28.93 -9.77
CA SER A 266 25.07 -28.48 -11.04
C SER A 266 24.86 -26.98 -11.25
N VAL A 267 25.89 -26.29 -11.74
CA VAL A 267 25.81 -24.89 -12.17
C VAL A 267 25.30 -24.77 -13.62
N LYS A 268 25.38 -25.85 -14.39
CA LYS A 268 25.11 -25.87 -15.84
C LYS A 268 24.21 -27.03 -16.25
N ASP A 269 23.60 -26.89 -17.42
CA ASP A 269 23.06 -28.03 -18.15
C ASP A 269 24.21 -28.75 -18.85
N GLY A 270 24.25 -30.08 -18.74
CA GLY A 270 25.33 -30.87 -19.31
C GLY A 270 25.45 -32.26 -18.69
N TYR A 271 26.68 -32.69 -18.40
CA TYR A 271 26.96 -34.04 -17.93
C TYR A 271 27.83 -34.03 -16.69
N ALA A 272 27.39 -34.74 -15.65
CA ALA A 272 28.21 -35.06 -14.49
C ALA A 272 29.22 -36.14 -14.88
N VAL A 273 30.50 -35.80 -14.77
CA VAL A 273 31.64 -36.61 -15.21
C VAL A 273 32.57 -36.91 -14.03
N ARG A 274 33.44 -37.90 -14.23
CA ARG A 274 34.68 -38.02 -13.45
C ARG A 274 35.76 -37.24 -14.20
N ALA A 275 36.29 -36.18 -13.60
CA ALA A 275 37.33 -35.36 -14.21
C ALA A 275 38.57 -36.20 -14.60
N ALA A 276 38.89 -37.22 -13.81
CA ALA A 276 40.01 -38.14 -14.09
C ALA A 276 39.88 -38.94 -15.39
N ASP A 277 38.67 -39.11 -15.94
CA ASP A 277 38.45 -39.87 -17.18
C ASP A 277 38.86 -39.03 -18.42
N GLY A 278 38.88 -37.70 -18.31
CA GLY A 278 39.26 -36.79 -19.39
C GLY A 278 38.31 -36.80 -20.60
N PRO A 279 38.73 -36.23 -21.75
CA PRO A 279 37.96 -36.26 -22.99
C PRO A 279 37.69 -37.67 -23.53
N GLY A 280 36.66 -37.81 -24.35
CA GLY A 280 36.32 -39.02 -25.10
C GLY A 280 34.88 -39.48 -24.92
N ASP A 281 34.57 -40.63 -25.52
CA ASP A 281 33.21 -41.17 -25.64
C ASP A 281 32.81 -41.86 -24.33
N ARG A 282 31.60 -41.60 -23.83
CA ARG A 282 31.11 -42.04 -22.52
C ARG A 282 29.68 -42.54 -22.59
N PHE A 283 29.39 -43.59 -21.82
CA PHE A 283 28.03 -44.10 -21.65
C PHE A 283 27.22 -43.19 -20.72
N ILE A 284 26.05 -42.75 -21.19
CA ILE A 284 25.10 -42.01 -20.37
C ILE A 284 24.27 -43.04 -19.61
N ILE A 285 24.37 -43.03 -18.28
CA ILE A 285 23.72 -44.05 -17.42
C ILE A 285 22.34 -43.63 -16.92
N GLY A 286 21.92 -42.40 -17.22
CA GLY A 286 20.65 -41.82 -16.80
C GLY A 286 20.72 -40.30 -16.74
N GLU A 287 19.71 -39.72 -16.10
CA GLU A 287 19.54 -38.28 -15.91
C GLU A 287 19.30 -37.96 -14.43
N SER A 288 19.92 -36.88 -13.94
CA SER A 288 19.60 -36.24 -12.67
C SER A 288 18.79 -34.98 -12.94
N GLN A 289 17.57 -34.93 -12.43
CA GLN A 289 16.63 -33.83 -12.60
C GLN A 289 16.46 -33.03 -11.32
N ALA A 290 16.10 -31.75 -11.45
CA ALA A 290 15.78 -30.91 -10.30
C ALA A 290 14.57 -31.46 -9.53
N GLY A 291 14.73 -31.64 -8.22
CA GLY A 291 13.69 -32.16 -7.33
C GLY A 291 13.81 -33.65 -6.99
N GLU A 292 14.69 -34.40 -7.67
CA GLU A 292 14.90 -35.83 -7.42
C GLU A 292 16.37 -36.12 -7.08
N GLN A 293 16.60 -36.90 -6.03
CA GLN A 293 17.94 -37.34 -5.66
C GLN A 293 18.35 -38.53 -6.54
N PRO A 294 19.45 -38.44 -7.32
CA PRO A 294 19.92 -39.57 -8.12
C PRO A 294 20.33 -40.73 -7.22
N THR A 295 19.92 -41.94 -7.60
CA THR A 295 20.18 -43.19 -6.87
C THR A 295 21.35 -43.99 -7.47
N GLN A 296 21.73 -43.71 -8.71
CA GLN A 296 22.83 -44.37 -9.40
C GLN A 296 24.17 -43.70 -9.07
N THR A 297 25.27 -44.46 -9.23
CA THR A 297 26.64 -43.98 -9.04
C THR A 297 27.36 -43.98 -10.38
N VAL A 298 28.00 -42.86 -10.73
CA VAL A 298 28.80 -42.71 -11.95
C VAL A 298 30.14 -43.42 -11.76
N MET A 299 30.38 -44.47 -12.54
CA MET A 299 31.62 -45.25 -12.55
C MET A 299 32.59 -44.76 -13.66
N PRO A 300 33.89 -45.10 -13.64
CA PRO A 300 34.79 -44.74 -14.73
C PRO A 300 34.27 -45.17 -16.11
N GLY A 301 34.35 -44.25 -17.08
CA GLY A 301 33.81 -44.42 -18.44
C GLY A 301 32.32 -44.10 -18.58
N GLN A 302 31.65 -43.70 -17.49
CA GLN A 302 30.23 -43.36 -17.47
C GLN A 302 30.04 -41.88 -17.15
N VAL A 303 28.90 -41.34 -17.57
CA VAL A 303 28.44 -40.00 -17.24
C VAL A 303 26.93 -40.01 -16.97
N MET A 304 26.43 -39.01 -16.26
CA MET A 304 24.99 -38.81 -16.06
C MET A 304 24.61 -37.44 -16.58
N ARG A 305 23.53 -37.34 -17.35
CA ARG A 305 22.98 -36.04 -17.77
C ARG A 305 22.50 -35.27 -16.54
N VAL A 306 22.81 -33.99 -16.47
CA VAL A 306 22.38 -33.10 -15.38
C VAL A 306 21.82 -31.81 -15.94
N THR A 307 20.81 -31.27 -15.29
CA THR A 307 20.30 -29.92 -15.54
C THR A 307 20.78 -28.95 -14.46
N THR A 308 20.70 -27.66 -14.73
CA THR A 308 21.10 -26.59 -13.83
C THR A 308 20.29 -26.66 -12.54
N GLY A 309 20.97 -26.73 -11.40
CA GLY A 309 20.36 -26.91 -10.08
C GLY A 309 20.04 -28.35 -9.70
N ALA A 310 20.21 -29.33 -10.60
CA ALA A 310 20.03 -30.74 -10.28
C ALA A 310 21.14 -31.26 -9.34
N PRO A 311 20.87 -32.27 -8.51
CA PRO A 311 21.90 -32.87 -7.66
C PRO A 311 22.94 -33.63 -8.49
N ILE A 312 24.21 -33.56 -8.08
CA ILE A 312 25.28 -34.35 -8.67
C ILE A 312 25.23 -35.78 -8.11
N PRO A 313 25.22 -36.82 -8.95
CA PRO A 313 25.23 -38.21 -8.50
C PRO A 313 26.53 -38.58 -7.80
N CYS A 314 26.48 -39.61 -6.96
CA CYS A 314 27.70 -40.18 -6.38
C CYS A 314 28.66 -40.64 -7.49
N GLY A 315 29.96 -40.52 -7.26
CA GLY A 315 31.00 -40.96 -8.19
C GLY A 315 31.47 -39.90 -9.20
N ALA A 316 30.63 -38.91 -9.52
CA ALA A 316 31.01 -37.74 -10.32
C ALA A 316 31.62 -36.63 -9.45
N ASP A 317 32.58 -35.89 -9.99
CA ASP A 317 33.30 -34.82 -9.29
C ASP A 317 33.43 -33.53 -10.12
N ALA A 318 32.85 -33.49 -11.32
CA ALA A 318 32.84 -32.32 -12.20
C ALA A 318 31.58 -32.33 -13.10
N VAL A 319 31.20 -31.17 -13.61
CA VAL A 319 30.21 -31.05 -14.68
C VAL A 319 30.87 -30.50 -15.94
N VAL A 320 30.55 -31.07 -17.10
CA VAL A 320 30.90 -30.49 -18.40
C VAL A 320 29.62 -29.95 -19.01
N GLN A 321 29.60 -28.65 -19.34
CA GLN A 321 28.45 -28.01 -19.98
C GLN A 321 28.15 -28.64 -21.35
N VAL A 322 26.89 -28.68 -21.75
CA VAL A 322 26.44 -29.36 -22.97
C VAL A 322 27.15 -28.86 -24.24
N GLU A 323 27.54 -27.58 -24.27
CA GLU A 323 28.27 -26.95 -25.38
C GLU A 323 29.67 -27.55 -25.61
N ASP A 324 30.26 -28.18 -24.58
CA ASP A 324 31.55 -28.86 -24.65
C ASP A 324 31.39 -30.38 -24.87
N THR A 325 30.27 -30.79 -25.46
CA THR A 325 29.96 -32.18 -25.77
C THR A 325 29.35 -32.37 -27.16
N GLU A 326 29.51 -33.58 -27.71
CA GLU A 326 28.82 -34.01 -28.94
C GLU A 326 28.03 -35.29 -28.64
N LEU A 327 26.73 -35.30 -28.95
CA LEU A 327 25.92 -36.52 -28.84
C LEU A 327 26.34 -37.52 -29.92
N ILE A 328 26.70 -38.74 -29.52
CA ILE A 328 27.18 -39.79 -30.43
C ILE A 328 26.07 -40.79 -30.73
N ARG A 329 25.28 -41.14 -29.71
CA ARG A 329 24.23 -42.15 -29.81
C ARG A 329 23.04 -41.81 -28.94
N GLU A 330 21.86 -41.99 -29.51
CA GLU A 330 20.55 -41.88 -28.85
C GLU A 330 19.73 -43.16 -29.09
N SER A 331 18.61 -43.29 -28.39
CA SER A 331 17.61 -44.34 -28.61
C SER A 331 16.95 -44.20 -29.99
N ASP A 332 16.39 -45.29 -30.51
CA ASP A 332 15.76 -45.30 -31.86
C ASP A 332 14.57 -44.32 -31.98
N ASP A 333 13.94 -43.96 -30.86
CA ASP A 333 12.83 -43.00 -30.79
C ASP A 333 13.28 -41.57 -30.43
N GLY A 334 14.59 -41.35 -30.24
CA GLY A 334 15.19 -40.03 -29.95
C GLY A 334 14.84 -39.47 -28.56
N THR A 335 14.34 -40.30 -27.64
CA THR A 335 13.92 -39.86 -26.30
C THR A 335 15.00 -39.96 -25.23
N GLU A 336 16.00 -40.83 -25.42
CA GLU A 336 17.11 -41.04 -24.49
C GLU A 336 18.46 -40.88 -25.17
N GLU A 337 19.33 -40.08 -24.56
CA GLU A 337 20.73 -39.99 -24.94
C GLU A 337 21.49 -41.18 -24.32
N LEU A 338 22.23 -41.94 -25.14
CA LEU A 338 22.90 -43.18 -24.71
C LEU A 338 24.42 -43.03 -24.63
N GLU A 339 25.02 -42.23 -25.52
CA GLU A 339 26.48 -42.04 -25.56
C GLU A 339 26.84 -40.62 -26.00
N VAL A 340 27.78 -40.00 -25.28
CA VAL A 340 28.23 -38.62 -25.51
C VAL A 340 29.75 -38.55 -25.59
N ARG A 341 30.27 -37.69 -26.46
CA ARG A 341 31.67 -37.31 -26.50
C ARG A 341 31.91 -36.11 -25.61
N ILE A 342 32.77 -36.27 -24.61
CA ILE A 342 33.31 -35.15 -23.83
C ILE A 342 34.49 -34.54 -24.60
N LEU A 343 34.42 -33.25 -24.95
CA LEU A 343 35.44 -32.58 -25.77
C LEU A 343 36.60 -32.02 -24.95
N VAL A 344 36.36 -31.72 -23.68
CA VAL A 344 37.28 -30.97 -22.81
C VAL A 344 37.74 -31.77 -21.60
N GLN A 345 38.96 -31.48 -21.15
CA GLN A 345 39.46 -32.02 -19.88
C GLN A 345 38.87 -31.21 -18.72
N ALA A 346 37.92 -31.81 -18.01
CA ALA A 346 37.34 -31.22 -16.81
C ALA A 346 38.36 -31.09 -15.66
N ARG A 347 38.20 -30.05 -14.83
CA ARG A 347 38.87 -29.90 -13.53
C ARG A 347 37.97 -30.43 -12.41
N PRO A 348 38.52 -31.12 -11.39
CA PRO A 348 37.74 -31.50 -10.21
C PRO A 348 37.04 -30.29 -9.58
N GLY A 349 35.74 -30.45 -9.29
CA GLY A 349 34.86 -29.44 -8.72
C GLY A 349 34.32 -28.39 -9.69
N GLN A 350 34.69 -28.42 -10.98
CA GLN A 350 34.19 -27.44 -11.95
C GLN A 350 32.66 -27.54 -12.10
N ASP A 351 32.01 -26.37 -12.22
CA ASP A 351 30.56 -26.23 -12.44
C ASP A 351 29.69 -27.02 -11.44
N ILE A 352 30.21 -27.26 -10.23
CA ILE A 352 29.49 -27.82 -9.10
C ILE A 352 29.49 -26.80 -7.97
N ARG A 353 28.32 -26.52 -7.40
CA ARG A 353 28.18 -25.87 -6.09
C ARG A 353 28.15 -26.93 -5.01
N PRO A 354 29.20 -27.08 -4.18
CA PRO A 354 29.21 -28.06 -3.09
C PRO A 354 28.14 -27.76 -2.04
N ILE A 355 27.87 -28.73 -1.15
CA ILE A 355 26.95 -28.53 -0.02
C ILE A 355 27.40 -27.33 0.81
N GLY A 356 26.48 -26.38 1.03
CA GLY A 356 26.72 -25.20 1.84
C GLY A 356 27.70 -24.19 1.22
N HIS A 357 27.80 -24.17 -0.12
CA HIS A 357 28.60 -23.19 -0.85
C HIS A 357 28.12 -21.75 -0.62
N ASP A 358 26.81 -21.52 -0.66
CA ASP A 358 26.22 -20.18 -0.52
C ASP A 358 25.85 -19.85 0.92
N ILE A 359 25.29 -20.82 1.65
CA ILE A 359 24.90 -20.66 3.07
C ILE A 359 25.23 -21.95 3.80
N LYS A 360 25.89 -21.85 4.95
CA LYS A 360 26.16 -22.99 5.82
C LYS A 360 25.12 -23.13 6.91
N ARG A 361 24.77 -24.36 7.26
CA ARG A 361 23.96 -24.64 8.45
C ARG A 361 24.63 -24.05 9.70
N GLY A 362 23.85 -23.31 10.48
CA GLY A 362 24.29 -22.60 11.68
C GLY A 362 24.85 -21.20 11.41
N GLU A 363 24.96 -20.77 10.16
CA GLU A 363 25.39 -19.41 9.79
C GLU A 363 24.31 -18.38 10.13
N CYS A 364 24.72 -17.23 10.67
CA CYS A 364 23.83 -16.09 10.86
C CYS A 364 23.65 -15.36 9.53
N VAL A 365 22.48 -15.49 8.92
CA VAL A 365 22.19 -14.94 7.58
C VAL A 365 21.65 -13.51 7.64
N LEU A 366 20.99 -13.13 8.73
CA LEU A 366 20.53 -11.77 8.99
C LEU A 366 20.73 -11.43 10.47
N ALA A 367 21.42 -10.32 10.73
CA ALA A 367 21.64 -9.85 12.09
C ALA A 367 20.45 -9.05 12.64
N LYS A 368 20.31 -9.04 13.97
CA LYS A 368 19.47 -8.09 14.71
C LYS A 368 19.85 -6.66 14.36
N GLY A 369 18.84 -5.82 14.11
CA GLY A 369 19.01 -4.43 13.67
C GLY A 369 19.03 -4.24 12.15
N THR A 370 18.97 -5.33 11.36
CA THR A 370 18.80 -5.25 9.91
C THR A 370 17.41 -4.70 9.57
N HIS A 371 17.38 -3.64 8.77
CA HIS A 371 16.16 -3.07 8.19
C HIS A 371 15.85 -3.80 6.87
N MET A 372 14.74 -4.53 6.84
CA MET A 372 14.47 -5.53 5.80
C MET A 372 13.87 -4.91 4.53
N GLY A 373 14.47 -5.24 3.39
CA GLY A 373 13.93 -5.04 2.05
C GLY A 373 13.61 -6.38 1.36
N PRO A 374 13.36 -6.37 0.04
CA PRO A 374 12.94 -7.57 -0.69
C PRO A 374 13.95 -8.73 -0.61
N SER A 375 15.25 -8.43 -0.62
CA SER A 375 16.31 -9.44 -0.53
C SER A 375 16.30 -10.16 0.81
N GLU A 376 16.11 -9.42 1.90
CA GLU A 376 16.05 -9.99 3.25
C GLU A 376 14.82 -10.91 3.39
N ILE A 377 13.67 -10.52 2.82
CA ILE A 377 12.47 -11.38 2.78
C ILE A 377 12.74 -12.67 1.99
N GLY A 378 13.42 -12.57 0.84
CA GLY A 378 13.85 -13.73 0.06
C GLY A 378 14.81 -14.63 0.83
N LEU A 379 15.71 -14.06 1.63
CA LEU A 379 16.67 -14.80 2.45
C LEU A 379 15.98 -15.54 3.60
N LEU A 380 15.01 -14.90 4.28
CA LEU A 380 14.16 -15.55 5.28
C LEU A 380 13.41 -16.76 4.70
N ALA A 381 12.84 -16.59 3.50
CA ALA A 381 12.19 -17.68 2.78
C ALA A 381 13.18 -18.81 2.43
N THR A 382 14.39 -18.45 1.99
CA THR A 382 15.45 -19.39 1.62
C THR A 382 15.85 -20.29 2.78
N VAL A 383 15.99 -19.74 3.99
CA VAL A 383 16.32 -20.54 5.19
C VAL A 383 15.10 -21.15 5.88
N GLY A 384 13.89 -20.91 5.35
CA GLY A 384 12.64 -21.44 5.89
C GLY A 384 12.32 -20.92 7.30
N VAL A 385 12.64 -19.66 7.58
CA VAL A 385 12.27 -18.94 8.80
C VAL A 385 11.09 -18.02 8.45
N THR A 386 9.89 -18.53 8.66
CA THR A 386 8.65 -17.86 8.20
C THR A 386 8.04 -16.92 9.24
N GLU A 387 8.48 -17.00 10.48
CA GLU A 387 8.07 -16.12 11.57
C GLU A 387 9.33 -15.47 12.15
N VAL A 388 9.31 -14.14 12.32
CA VAL A 388 10.45 -13.36 12.79
C VAL A 388 10.03 -12.33 13.84
N GLU A 389 10.86 -12.17 14.87
CA GLU A 389 10.71 -11.11 15.85
C GLU A 389 11.26 -9.78 15.29
N VAL A 390 10.42 -8.75 15.31
CA VAL A 390 10.72 -7.40 14.81
C VAL A 390 10.28 -6.34 15.80
N ASN A 391 10.83 -5.14 15.68
CA ASN A 391 10.27 -3.98 16.39
C ASN A 391 8.88 -3.61 15.84
N LYS A 392 8.00 -3.19 16.75
CA LYS A 392 6.66 -2.70 16.39
C LYS A 392 6.74 -1.42 15.57
N PHE A 393 5.81 -1.26 14.63
CA PHE A 393 5.57 0.04 14.01
C PHE A 393 4.78 0.95 14.95
N PRO A 394 5.13 2.25 15.04
CA PRO A 394 4.35 3.21 15.79
C PRO A 394 2.99 3.45 15.14
N VAL A 395 1.91 3.42 15.93
CA VAL A 395 0.61 3.91 15.50
C VAL A 395 0.57 5.43 15.66
N VAL A 396 0.17 6.14 14.60
CA VAL A 396 0.24 7.61 14.55
C VAL A 396 -1.15 8.22 14.40
N ALA A 397 -1.61 8.95 15.43
CA ALA A 397 -2.84 9.71 15.38
C ALA A 397 -2.60 11.13 14.83
N VAL A 398 -3.46 11.58 13.92
CA VAL A 398 -3.36 12.90 13.28
C VAL A 398 -4.66 13.68 13.42
N MET A 399 -4.55 14.93 13.86
CA MET A 399 -5.66 15.89 13.94
C MET A 399 -5.27 17.27 13.39
N SER A 400 -6.24 18.00 12.85
CA SER A 400 -6.09 19.41 12.51
C SER A 400 -6.89 20.28 13.49
N THR A 401 -6.39 21.47 13.80
CA THR A 401 -7.04 22.41 14.73
C THR A 401 -7.25 23.75 14.05
N GLY A 402 -8.46 24.29 14.14
CA GLY A 402 -8.76 25.61 13.59
C GLY A 402 -10.24 25.79 13.30
N ASN A 403 -10.85 26.83 13.86
CA ASN A 403 -12.26 27.13 13.57
C ASN A 403 -12.50 27.51 12.11
N GLU A 404 -11.48 27.90 11.35
CA GLU A 404 -11.55 28.19 9.91
C GLU A 404 -11.65 26.93 9.04
N LEU A 405 -11.40 25.75 9.60
CA LEU A 405 -11.28 24.52 8.83
C LEU A 405 -12.65 23.89 8.53
N LEU A 406 -12.76 23.35 7.31
CA LEU A 406 -13.80 22.43 6.85
C LEU A 406 -13.15 21.14 6.35
N ASN A 407 -13.91 20.05 6.26
CA ASN A 407 -13.39 18.83 5.66
C ASN A 407 -13.16 19.00 4.15
N PRO A 408 -12.31 18.17 3.52
CA PRO A 408 -12.12 18.18 2.07
C PRO A 408 -13.42 18.02 1.27
N GLU A 409 -14.39 17.27 1.81
CA GLU A 409 -15.66 16.95 1.18
C GLU A 409 -16.67 18.12 1.21
N ASP A 410 -16.43 19.11 2.08
CA ASP A 410 -17.37 20.21 2.31
C ASP A 410 -17.23 21.33 1.26
N ASP A 411 -18.35 22.00 0.96
CA ASP A 411 -18.35 23.26 0.22
C ASP A 411 -17.83 24.42 1.05
N LEU A 412 -17.16 25.38 0.41
CA LEU A 412 -16.59 26.52 1.12
C LEU A 412 -17.67 27.44 1.68
N LEU A 413 -17.49 27.82 2.95
CA LEU A 413 -18.27 28.85 3.62
C LEU A 413 -17.42 30.12 3.82
N PRO A 414 -18.04 31.29 4.04
CA PRO A 414 -17.30 32.53 4.27
C PRO A 414 -16.29 32.43 5.42
N GLY A 415 -15.04 32.82 5.14
CA GLY A 415 -13.95 32.76 6.11
C GLY A 415 -13.45 31.35 6.44
N LYS A 416 -13.89 30.33 5.69
CA LYS A 416 -13.44 28.94 5.85
C LYS A 416 -12.53 28.49 4.73
N ILE A 417 -11.66 27.54 5.04
CA ILE A 417 -10.80 26.83 4.09
C ILE A 417 -10.87 25.33 4.36
N ARG A 418 -10.57 24.50 3.36
CA ARG A 418 -10.50 23.04 3.54
C ARG A 418 -9.21 22.64 4.25
N ASP A 419 -9.33 21.70 5.17
CA ASP A 419 -8.21 21.06 5.84
C ASP A 419 -7.41 20.20 4.84
N SER A 420 -6.18 20.62 4.55
CA SER A 420 -5.25 19.90 3.68
C SER A 420 -4.11 19.27 4.45
N ASN A 421 -3.83 19.71 5.68
CA ASN A 421 -2.67 19.27 6.43
C ASN A 421 -2.88 17.84 6.91
N ARG A 422 -4.07 17.52 7.41
CA ARG A 422 -4.39 16.16 7.88
C ARG A 422 -4.19 15.12 6.80
N SER A 423 -4.75 15.35 5.60
CA SER A 423 -4.56 14.46 4.45
C SER A 423 -3.10 14.36 4.04
N THR A 424 -2.37 15.48 4.00
CA THR A 424 -0.95 15.50 3.63
C THR A 424 -0.11 14.71 4.64
N LEU A 425 -0.31 14.94 5.94
CA LEU A 425 0.43 14.29 7.00
C LEU A 425 0.14 12.79 7.05
N LEU A 426 -1.15 12.39 7.00
CA LEU A 426 -1.54 10.99 6.93
C LEU A 426 -0.87 10.27 5.76
N ALA A 427 -0.88 10.88 4.55
CA ALA A 427 -0.24 10.32 3.37
C ALA A 427 1.28 10.20 3.53
N THR A 428 1.96 11.23 4.08
CA THR A 428 3.40 11.15 4.39
C THR A 428 3.71 10.02 5.35
N ILE A 429 2.92 9.83 6.40
CA ILE A 429 3.14 8.73 7.36
C ILE A 429 2.87 7.36 6.73
N GLN A 430 1.83 7.25 5.91
CA GLN A 430 1.48 6.02 5.18
C GLN A 430 2.52 5.63 4.12
N GLU A 431 3.17 6.60 3.47
CA GLU A 431 4.25 6.36 2.51
C GLU A 431 5.43 5.62 3.17
N HIS A 432 5.65 5.84 4.47
CA HIS A 432 6.66 5.13 5.25
C HIS A 432 6.16 3.79 5.85
N GLY A 433 4.91 3.39 5.58
CA GLY A 433 4.35 2.09 5.99
C GLY A 433 3.74 2.07 7.41
N TYR A 434 3.65 3.21 8.09
CA TYR A 434 3.14 3.24 9.46
C TYR A 434 1.60 3.29 9.50
N PRO A 435 0.96 2.58 10.46
CA PRO A 435 -0.48 2.65 10.66
C PRO A 435 -0.90 4.03 11.20
N THR A 436 -2.01 4.55 10.67
CA THR A 436 -2.49 5.89 11.02
C THR A 436 -3.91 5.89 11.58
N ILE A 437 -4.20 6.85 12.45
CA ILE A 437 -5.52 7.15 13.00
C ILE A 437 -5.87 8.58 12.64
N ASN A 438 -7.04 8.78 12.05
CA ASN A 438 -7.56 10.10 11.72
C ASN A 438 -8.52 10.56 12.83
N LEU A 439 -8.13 11.59 13.58
CA LEU A 439 -8.92 12.17 14.68
C LEU A 439 -9.78 13.37 14.22
N GLY A 440 -9.76 13.71 12.94
CA GLY A 440 -10.61 14.76 12.38
C GLY A 440 -10.11 16.19 12.59
N ILE A 441 -11.07 17.12 12.50
CA ILE A 441 -10.89 18.56 12.75
C ILE A 441 -11.40 18.85 14.15
N VAL A 442 -10.62 19.60 14.91
CA VAL A 442 -10.96 20.03 16.26
C VAL A 442 -11.03 21.55 16.35
N GLY A 443 -12.07 22.07 16.99
CA GLY A 443 -12.27 23.50 17.15
C GLY A 443 -11.24 24.13 18.08
N ASP A 444 -11.07 25.45 18.00
CA ASP A 444 -10.16 26.15 18.93
C ASP A 444 -10.85 26.38 20.27
N ASN A 445 -11.04 25.32 21.04
CA ASN A 445 -11.45 25.39 22.43
C ASN A 445 -10.70 24.33 23.27
N PRO A 446 -10.37 24.63 24.53
CA PRO A 446 -9.52 23.74 25.32
C PRO A 446 -10.14 22.36 25.61
N ASP A 447 -11.46 22.28 25.84
CA ASP A 447 -12.15 21.03 26.16
C ASP A 447 -12.10 20.05 24.97
N ASP A 448 -12.42 20.50 23.76
CA ASP A 448 -12.38 19.65 22.56
C ASP A 448 -10.95 19.20 22.24
N LEU A 449 -9.96 20.09 22.43
CA LEU A 449 -8.54 19.74 22.26
C LEU A 449 -8.11 18.67 23.26
N LEU A 450 -8.47 18.82 24.54
CA LEU A 450 -8.14 17.86 25.59
C LEU A 450 -8.78 16.50 25.31
N ASN A 451 -10.05 16.47 24.93
CA ASN A 451 -10.76 15.23 24.60
C ASN A 451 -10.12 14.49 23.43
N ALA A 452 -9.81 15.20 22.35
CA ALA A 452 -9.20 14.59 21.18
C ALA A 452 -7.73 14.16 21.42
N LEU A 453 -6.98 14.90 22.23
CA LEU A 453 -5.64 14.47 22.66
C LEU A 453 -5.71 13.21 23.51
N ASN A 454 -6.64 13.12 24.48
CA ASN A 454 -6.86 11.92 25.28
C ASN A 454 -7.27 10.71 24.42
N GLU A 455 -8.14 10.93 23.42
CA GLU A 455 -8.49 9.90 22.44
C GLU A 455 -7.24 9.41 21.69
N GLY A 456 -6.41 10.34 21.19
CA GLY A 456 -5.13 10.02 20.54
C GLY A 456 -4.18 9.23 21.43
N ILE A 457 -3.99 9.65 22.68
CA ILE A 457 -3.13 9.01 23.68
C ILE A 457 -3.54 7.55 23.90
N SER A 458 -4.85 7.29 23.98
CA SER A 458 -5.39 5.95 24.24
C SER A 458 -5.24 4.98 23.06
N ARG A 459 -5.11 5.51 21.82
CA ARG A 459 -5.16 4.71 20.58
C ARG A 459 -3.85 4.68 19.79
N ALA A 460 -2.90 5.56 20.07
CA ALA A 460 -1.68 5.75 19.29
C ALA A 460 -0.43 5.92 20.16
N ASP A 461 0.74 5.71 19.58
CA ASP A 461 2.04 5.95 20.22
C ASP A 461 2.54 7.38 19.97
N VAL A 462 2.13 7.95 18.84
CA VAL A 462 2.47 9.29 18.39
C VAL A 462 1.21 10.07 18.09
N ILE A 463 1.18 11.33 18.51
CA ILE A 463 0.10 12.26 18.18
C ILE A 463 0.68 13.43 17.41
N ILE A 464 0.07 13.74 16.27
CA ILE A 464 0.43 14.87 15.43
C ILE A 464 -0.76 15.80 15.34
N THR A 465 -0.55 17.06 15.70
CA THR A 465 -1.53 18.12 15.48
C THR A 465 -1.00 19.12 14.45
N SER A 466 -1.90 19.84 13.78
CA SER A 466 -1.54 20.97 12.92
C SER A 466 -2.48 22.15 13.15
N GLY A 467 -1.89 23.33 13.43
CA GLY A 467 -2.64 24.54 13.79
C GLY A 467 -2.51 24.87 15.28
N GLY A 468 -3.03 26.02 15.72
CA GLY A 468 -3.13 26.35 17.16
C GLY A 468 -1.82 26.50 17.95
N VAL A 469 -0.66 26.68 17.29
CA VAL A 469 0.69 26.63 17.93
C VAL A 469 1.46 27.96 17.93
N SER A 470 0.89 29.05 17.45
CA SER A 470 1.59 30.33 17.32
C SER A 470 1.42 31.18 18.61
N MET A 471 1.12 32.47 18.45
CA MET A 471 0.84 33.45 19.51
C MET A 471 -0.58 34.02 19.38
N GLY A 472 -1.46 33.33 18.66
CA GLY A 472 -2.85 33.68 18.44
C GLY A 472 -3.64 33.63 19.75
N GLU A 473 -4.74 34.38 19.79
CA GLU A 473 -5.65 34.39 20.94
C GLU A 473 -6.24 33.02 21.25
N LYS A 474 -6.45 32.24 20.19
CA LYS A 474 -7.08 30.93 20.24
C LYS A 474 -6.08 29.77 20.14
N ASP A 475 -4.79 30.05 20.31
CA ASP A 475 -3.73 29.05 20.27
C ASP A 475 -3.61 28.36 21.64
N TYR A 476 -4.61 27.56 21.99
CA TYR A 476 -4.71 26.93 23.31
C TYR A 476 -3.87 25.66 23.44
N LEU A 477 -3.40 25.07 22.34
CA LEU A 477 -2.83 23.73 22.33
C LEU A 477 -1.62 23.58 23.27
N LYS A 478 -0.73 24.58 23.31
CA LYS A 478 0.42 24.57 24.23
C LYS A 478 0.01 24.60 25.70
N GLN A 479 -1.06 25.34 26.01
CA GLN A 479 -1.58 25.42 27.37
C GLN A 479 -2.28 24.13 27.76
N VAL A 480 -3.05 23.52 26.86
CA VAL A 480 -3.68 22.21 27.11
C VAL A 480 -2.63 21.12 27.33
N LEU A 481 -1.55 21.11 26.53
CA LEU A 481 -0.45 20.15 26.70
C LEU A 481 0.23 20.28 28.08
N ASP A 482 0.51 21.50 28.53
CA ASP A 482 1.23 21.76 29.77
C ASP A 482 0.32 21.66 31.02
N ILE A 483 -0.82 22.35 30.99
CA ILE A 483 -1.70 22.52 32.15
C ILE A 483 -2.62 21.33 32.36
N ASP A 484 -3.24 20.80 31.29
CA ASP A 484 -4.27 19.77 31.41
C ASP A 484 -3.72 18.35 31.26
N LEU A 485 -2.81 18.14 30.31
CA LEU A 485 -2.18 16.83 30.08
C LEU A 485 -0.90 16.63 30.89
N HIS A 486 -0.34 17.68 31.47
CA HIS A 486 0.95 17.62 32.17
C HIS A 486 2.07 17.02 31.31
N ALA A 487 2.01 17.24 30.00
CA ALA A 487 3.02 16.79 29.07
C ALA A 487 4.26 17.70 29.17
N GLN A 488 5.44 17.10 29.11
CA GLN A 488 6.70 17.84 29.11
C GLN A 488 6.96 18.43 27.73
N ILE A 489 6.78 19.74 27.58
CA ILE A 489 7.12 20.46 26.34
C ILE A 489 8.62 20.73 26.31
N HIS A 490 9.35 20.04 25.42
CA HIS A 490 10.80 20.17 25.29
C HIS A 490 11.22 21.41 24.52
N PHE A 491 10.45 21.78 23.49
CA PHE A 491 10.56 23.05 22.81
C PHE A 491 9.21 23.46 22.23
N GLY A 492 8.96 24.77 22.18
CA GLY A 492 7.75 25.35 21.57
C GLY A 492 8.03 26.29 20.39
N ARG A 493 9.32 26.51 20.05
CA ARG A 493 9.78 27.28 18.89
C ARG A 493 11.15 26.80 18.41
N VAL A 494 11.32 26.76 17.09
CA VAL A 494 12.57 26.37 16.43
C VAL A 494 13.05 27.46 15.47
N PHE A 495 14.34 27.78 15.50
CA PHE A 495 15.01 28.73 14.61
C PHE A 495 15.18 28.14 13.21
N MET A 496 14.09 28.10 12.45
CA MET A 496 14.04 27.55 11.10
C MET A 496 13.00 28.26 10.24
N LYS A 497 13.12 28.08 8.92
CA LYS A 497 12.15 28.55 7.94
C LYS A 497 11.85 27.45 6.91
N PRO A 498 10.59 27.14 6.62
CA PRO A 498 9.42 27.37 7.46
C PRO A 498 9.50 26.52 8.75
N GLY A 499 8.59 26.73 9.72
CA GLY A 499 8.52 25.86 10.91
C GLY A 499 8.74 26.52 12.27
N LEU A 500 8.80 27.85 12.36
CA LEU A 500 9.07 28.57 13.61
C LEU A 500 8.25 28.09 14.84
N PRO A 501 6.92 27.88 14.78
CA PRO A 501 6.13 27.54 15.97
C PRO A 501 6.06 26.02 16.25
N THR A 502 6.87 25.20 15.58
CA THR A 502 6.90 23.74 15.82
C THR A 502 7.17 23.45 17.29
N THR A 503 6.37 22.56 17.84
CA THR A 503 6.39 22.20 19.27
C THR A 503 6.49 20.68 19.41
N PHE A 504 7.31 20.23 20.35
CA PHE A 504 7.50 18.81 20.65
C PHE A 504 7.36 18.59 22.16
N ALA A 505 6.58 17.57 22.52
CA ALA A 505 6.35 17.19 23.90
C ALA A 505 6.37 15.67 24.08
N THR A 506 6.61 15.24 25.31
CA THR A 506 6.46 13.84 25.73
C THR A 506 5.50 13.73 26.90
N LEU A 507 4.75 12.64 26.94
CA LEU A 507 3.85 12.30 28.03
C LEU A 507 4.16 10.87 28.46
N ASP A 508 4.53 10.69 29.73
CA ASP A 508 4.79 9.37 30.30
C ASP A 508 3.55 8.92 31.08
N MET A 509 2.94 7.81 30.68
CA MET A 509 1.75 7.23 31.32
C MET A 509 1.96 5.73 31.54
N ASP A 510 1.80 5.27 32.78
CA ASP A 510 1.95 3.86 33.17
C ASP A 510 3.27 3.22 32.68
N GLY A 511 4.36 4.00 32.68
CA GLY A 511 5.68 3.57 32.20
C GLY A 511 5.84 3.55 30.68
N VAL A 512 4.82 3.96 29.92
CA VAL A 512 4.84 4.08 28.46
C VAL A 512 4.97 5.55 28.08
N ARG A 513 5.99 5.86 27.27
CA ARG A 513 6.18 7.20 26.71
C ARG A 513 5.40 7.37 25.41
N LYS A 514 4.52 8.38 25.38
CA LYS A 514 3.88 8.92 24.18
C LYS A 514 4.61 10.18 23.73
N ILE A 515 4.73 10.38 22.42
CA ILE A 515 5.35 11.58 21.85
C ILE A 515 4.32 12.40 21.08
N ILE A 516 4.40 13.72 21.21
CA ILE A 516 3.42 14.66 20.65
C ILE A 516 4.15 15.71 19.82
N PHE A 517 3.76 15.82 18.56
CA PHE A 517 4.22 16.87 17.65
C PHE A 517 3.08 17.83 17.37
N ALA A 518 3.25 19.08 17.78
CA ALA A 518 2.31 20.13 17.49
C ALA A 518 2.90 21.02 16.37
N LEU A 519 2.47 20.73 15.14
CA LEU A 519 3.04 21.29 13.91
C LEU A 519 2.34 22.60 13.52
N PRO A 520 3.03 23.48 12.75
CA PRO A 520 2.42 24.72 12.30
C PRO A 520 1.23 24.47 11.35
N GLY A 521 0.19 25.32 11.43
CA GLY A 521 -1.01 25.22 10.58
C GLY A 521 -0.80 25.61 9.11
N ASN A 522 0.31 26.29 8.79
CA ASN A 522 0.67 26.60 7.40
C ASN A 522 1.04 25.32 6.64
N PRO A 523 0.38 24.98 5.50
CA PRO A 523 0.50 23.66 4.89
C PRO A 523 1.90 23.20 4.55
N VAL A 524 2.72 24.11 4.03
CA VAL A 524 4.13 23.84 3.76
C VAL A 524 4.89 23.52 5.04
N SER A 525 4.63 24.30 6.08
CA SER A 525 5.37 24.20 7.34
C SER A 525 5.08 22.86 7.99
N ALA A 526 3.83 22.40 7.94
CA ALA A 526 3.40 21.10 8.44
C ALA A 526 4.21 19.95 7.77
N VAL A 527 4.21 19.88 6.44
CA VAL A 527 4.91 18.78 5.75
C VAL A 527 6.44 18.87 5.85
N VAL A 528 7.03 20.07 5.85
CA VAL A 528 8.48 20.27 6.07
C VAL A 528 8.88 19.76 7.46
N THR A 529 8.15 20.15 8.49
CA THR A 529 8.46 19.78 9.87
C THR A 529 8.13 18.32 10.17
N CYS A 530 7.13 17.75 9.50
CA CYS A 530 6.88 16.30 9.51
C CYS A 530 8.09 15.52 8.98
N ASN A 531 8.60 15.89 7.80
CA ASN A 531 9.78 15.25 7.22
C ASN A 531 11.04 15.42 8.10
N LEU A 532 11.24 16.60 8.67
CA LEU A 532 12.45 16.89 9.46
C LEU A 532 12.45 16.26 10.86
N PHE A 533 11.31 16.17 11.53
CA PHE A 533 11.25 15.74 12.94
C PHE A 533 10.46 14.47 13.16
N VAL A 534 9.28 14.36 12.55
CA VAL A 534 8.37 13.22 12.78
C VAL A 534 8.94 11.97 12.14
N VAL A 535 9.31 12.01 10.86
CA VAL A 535 9.81 10.82 10.14
C VAL A 535 11.03 10.20 10.84
N PRO A 536 12.07 10.96 11.24
CA PRO A 536 13.18 10.40 12.02
C PRO A 536 12.75 9.82 13.38
N ALA A 537 11.81 10.45 14.08
CA ALA A 537 11.28 9.89 15.32
C ALA A 537 10.60 8.54 15.08
N LEU A 538 9.75 8.43 14.05
CA LEU A 538 9.06 7.18 13.70
C LEU A 538 10.06 6.08 13.28
N ARG A 539 11.10 6.45 12.52
CA ARG A 539 12.20 5.54 12.16
C ARG A 539 12.92 4.99 13.39
N LYS A 540 13.14 5.82 14.42
CA LYS A 540 13.71 5.38 15.70
C LYS A 540 12.75 4.44 16.43
N MET A 541 11.46 4.80 16.50
CA MET A 541 10.45 3.99 17.18
C MET A 541 10.34 2.57 16.60
N GLN A 542 10.46 2.41 15.28
CA GLN A 542 10.48 1.10 14.63
C GLN A 542 11.82 0.36 14.70
N GLY A 543 12.82 0.87 15.44
CA GLY A 543 14.09 0.19 15.67
C GLY A 543 15.22 0.46 14.67
N ILE A 544 15.07 1.39 13.71
CA ILE A 544 16.20 1.73 12.82
C ILE A 544 17.34 2.33 13.66
N LEU A 545 18.54 1.74 13.53
CA LEU A 545 19.73 2.11 14.30
C LEU A 545 20.19 3.55 13.99
N ASP A 546 20.20 3.93 12.72
CA ASP A 546 20.44 5.31 12.28
C ASP A 546 19.16 5.89 11.66
N PRO A 547 18.30 6.55 12.46
CA PRO A 547 17.02 7.05 11.98
C PRO A 547 17.14 8.37 11.21
N ARG A 548 18.35 8.91 11.06
CA ARG A 548 18.58 10.19 10.38
C ARG A 548 18.23 10.09 8.89
N PRO A 549 17.77 11.19 8.27
CA PRO A 549 17.48 11.18 6.85
C PRO A 549 18.77 11.15 6.02
N THR A 550 18.66 10.60 4.81
CA THR A 550 19.75 10.67 3.83
C THR A 550 19.90 12.11 3.33
N ILE A 551 21.11 12.66 3.46
CA ILE A 551 21.47 13.96 2.90
C ILE A 551 22.43 13.70 1.74
N ILE A 552 22.13 14.29 0.58
CA ILE A 552 22.99 14.24 -0.60
C ILE A 552 23.48 15.64 -0.95
N LYS A 553 24.65 15.70 -1.61
CA LYS A 553 25.17 16.93 -2.20
C LYS A 553 24.52 17.14 -3.57
N ALA A 554 24.02 18.33 -3.83
CA ALA A 554 23.42 18.70 -5.12
C ALA A 554 23.86 20.10 -5.56
N ARG A 555 23.80 20.37 -6.87
CA ARG A 555 24.07 21.69 -7.44
C ARG A 555 22.78 22.51 -7.52
N LEU A 556 22.82 23.77 -7.07
CA LEU A 556 21.67 24.66 -7.23
C LEU A 556 21.35 24.95 -8.69
N SER A 557 20.07 24.87 -9.08
CA SER A 557 19.63 25.24 -10.44
C SER A 557 19.54 26.75 -10.68
N CYS A 558 19.44 27.54 -9.62
CA CYS A 558 19.26 28.99 -9.64
C CYS A 558 19.86 29.62 -8.38
N ASP A 559 20.10 30.93 -8.44
CA ASP A 559 20.54 31.71 -7.28
C ASP A 559 19.44 31.77 -6.21
N VAL A 560 19.84 31.76 -4.94
CA VAL A 560 18.92 31.76 -3.80
C VAL A 560 19.43 32.69 -2.69
N LYS A 561 18.63 33.69 -2.34
CA LYS A 561 18.90 34.57 -1.20
C LYS A 561 18.70 33.86 0.13
N LEU A 562 19.63 34.07 1.06
CA LEU A 562 19.61 33.44 2.38
C LEU A 562 18.77 34.24 3.40
N ASP A 563 18.08 33.52 4.27
CA ASP A 563 17.31 34.07 5.41
C ASP A 563 18.20 34.10 6.67
N PRO A 564 17.92 34.96 7.68
CA PRO A 564 18.56 34.83 8.99
C PRO A 564 18.50 33.43 9.60
N ARG A 565 17.46 32.66 9.27
CA ARG A 565 17.27 31.28 9.71
C ARG A 565 17.72 30.30 8.63
N PRO A 566 18.14 29.07 9.01
CA PRO A 566 18.25 27.99 8.04
C PRO A 566 16.91 27.79 7.33
N GLU A 567 16.95 27.68 6.00
CA GLU A 567 15.77 27.56 5.15
C GLU A 567 15.68 26.18 4.49
N TYR A 568 14.51 25.55 4.65
CA TYR A 568 14.19 24.23 4.14
C TYR A 568 13.28 24.37 2.93
N HIS A 569 13.90 24.30 1.76
CA HIS A 569 13.32 24.71 0.50
C HIS A 569 13.04 23.47 -0.35
N ARG A 570 11.81 23.27 -0.83
CA ARG A 570 11.50 22.10 -1.67
C ARG A 570 12.21 22.15 -3.00
N CYS A 571 12.77 21.02 -3.38
CA CYS A 571 13.38 20.86 -4.68
C CYS A 571 13.00 19.55 -5.36
N ILE A 572 13.25 19.54 -6.66
CA ILE A 572 13.31 18.36 -7.50
C ILE A 572 14.79 18.09 -7.74
N LEU A 573 15.24 16.92 -7.32
CA LEU A 573 16.55 16.36 -7.62
C LEU A 573 16.47 15.63 -8.95
N THR A 574 17.35 16.01 -9.87
CA THR A 574 17.47 15.39 -11.20
C THR A 574 18.94 15.09 -11.49
N TRP A 575 19.24 13.85 -11.89
CA TRP A 575 20.55 13.49 -12.43
C TRP A 575 20.59 13.77 -13.92
N HIS A 576 21.58 14.55 -14.35
CA HIS A 576 21.88 14.73 -15.76
C HIS A 576 22.86 13.65 -16.23
N HIS A 577 22.75 13.25 -17.50
CA HIS A 577 23.61 12.22 -18.06
C HIS A 577 25.09 12.63 -17.95
N GLN A 578 25.93 11.73 -17.45
CA GLN A 578 27.38 11.91 -17.28
C GLN A 578 27.82 12.98 -16.25
N GLU A 579 26.89 13.52 -15.44
CA GLU A 579 27.25 14.42 -14.34
C GLU A 579 27.27 13.69 -12.98
N PRO A 580 28.29 13.94 -12.12
CA PRO A 580 28.42 13.23 -10.85
C PRO A 580 27.46 13.73 -9.76
N LEU A 581 27.00 14.99 -9.84
CA LEU A 581 26.10 15.59 -8.85
C LEU A 581 24.73 15.84 -9.48
N PRO A 582 23.64 15.56 -8.74
CA PRO A 582 22.31 15.97 -9.18
C PRO A 582 22.17 17.49 -9.15
N TRP A 583 21.23 17.98 -9.97
CA TRP A 583 20.75 19.36 -9.88
C TRP A 583 19.53 19.42 -8.98
N ALA A 584 19.52 20.36 -8.04
CA ALA A 584 18.40 20.66 -7.17
C ALA A 584 17.64 21.87 -7.74
N GLN A 585 16.48 21.60 -8.33
CA GLN A 585 15.60 22.62 -8.86
C GLN A 585 14.54 23.03 -7.85
N SER A 586 14.54 24.30 -7.46
CA SER A 586 13.49 24.90 -6.64
C SER A 586 12.11 24.71 -7.27
N THR A 587 11.10 24.38 -6.46
CA THR A 587 9.70 24.28 -6.92
C THR A 587 9.00 25.65 -7.10
N GLY A 588 9.78 26.73 -7.14
CA GLY A 588 9.30 28.11 -7.29
C GLY A 588 9.12 28.81 -5.94
N ASN A 589 8.06 29.60 -5.81
CA ASN A 589 7.78 30.42 -4.62
C ASN A 589 7.58 29.55 -3.37
N GLN A 590 8.38 29.83 -2.33
CA GLN A 590 8.44 29.05 -1.09
C GLN A 590 7.58 29.56 0.07
N MET A 591 6.65 30.47 -0.21
CA MET A 591 5.70 30.94 0.81
C MET A 591 5.05 29.77 1.56
N SER A 592 5.00 29.86 2.89
CA SER A 592 4.59 28.76 3.76
C SER A 592 3.12 28.34 3.61
N SER A 593 2.30 29.13 2.94
CA SER A 593 0.91 28.81 2.61
C SER A 593 0.77 28.09 1.27
N ARG A 594 1.79 28.10 0.40
CA ARG A 594 1.68 27.65 -1.00
C ARG A 594 1.97 26.15 -1.14
N LEU A 595 0.97 25.31 -0.89
CA LEU A 595 1.09 23.85 -0.98
C LEU A 595 1.51 23.33 -2.37
N MET A 596 1.13 24.03 -3.45
CA MET A 596 1.50 23.67 -4.84
C MET A 596 3.01 23.43 -5.06
N SER A 597 3.86 24.05 -4.25
CA SER A 597 5.31 23.86 -4.31
C SER A 597 5.76 22.46 -3.85
N MET A 598 4.90 21.64 -3.24
CA MET A 598 5.23 20.27 -2.81
C MET A 598 4.94 19.20 -3.88
N ARG A 599 4.18 19.51 -4.95
CA ARG A 599 3.58 18.52 -5.86
C ARG A 599 4.57 17.54 -6.53
N SER A 600 5.82 17.95 -6.69
CA SER A 600 6.86 17.16 -7.36
C SER A 600 8.15 17.09 -6.55
N ALA A 601 8.11 17.53 -5.29
CA ALA A 601 9.30 17.64 -4.47
C ALA A 601 9.74 16.25 -4.00
N ASN A 602 10.98 15.88 -4.34
CA ASN A 602 11.64 14.67 -3.84
C ASN A 602 12.81 14.99 -2.88
N GLY A 603 13.11 16.27 -2.68
CA GLY A 603 14.11 16.75 -1.72
C GLY A 603 13.74 18.06 -1.02
N LEU A 604 14.39 18.30 0.11
CA LEU A 604 14.44 19.56 0.83
C LEU A 604 15.88 20.09 0.83
N LEU A 605 16.13 21.15 0.07
CA LEU A 605 17.34 21.96 0.18
C LEU A 605 17.50 22.47 1.61
N MET A 606 18.69 22.29 2.16
CA MET A 606 19.07 22.74 3.51
C MET A 606 19.97 23.96 3.37
N LEU A 607 19.36 25.13 3.22
CA LEU A 607 20.08 26.38 3.02
C LEU A 607 20.62 26.89 4.36
N PRO A 608 21.90 27.29 4.44
CA PRO A 608 22.48 27.82 5.66
C PRO A 608 21.86 29.16 6.03
N PRO A 609 21.91 29.56 7.32
CA PRO A 609 21.53 30.91 7.70
C PRO A 609 22.47 31.93 7.06
N LYS A 610 21.92 33.09 6.68
CA LYS A 610 22.71 34.19 6.14
C LYS A 610 23.76 34.64 7.17
N THR A 611 24.94 34.98 6.68
CA THR A 611 26.00 35.64 7.45
C THR A 611 26.32 36.99 6.82
N GLU A 612 27.19 37.78 7.42
CA GLU A 612 27.67 39.03 6.80
C GLU A 612 28.41 38.78 5.48
N GLN A 613 29.02 37.60 5.34
CA GLN A 613 29.80 37.20 4.16
C GLN A 613 28.95 36.46 3.12
N TYR A 614 28.06 35.57 3.57
CA TYR A 614 27.21 34.74 2.72
C TYR A 614 25.76 35.21 2.82
N VAL A 615 25.31 35.97 1.83
CA VAL A 615 23.95 36.54 1.77
C VAL A 615 23.09 35.87 0.70
N GLU A 616 23.72 35.25 -0.29
CA GLU A 616 23.09 34.56 -1.41
C GLU A 616 23.98 33.37 -1.80
N LEU A 617 23.36 32.31 -2.33
CA LEU A 617 24.04 31.21 -2.99
C LEU A 617 23.78 31.27 -4.48
N HIS A 618 24.76 30.89 -5.28
CA HIS A 618 24.70 30.99 -6.75
C HIS A 618 24.39 29.66 -7.41
N LYS A 619 23.81 29.72 -8.61
CA LYS A 619 23.61 28.56 -9.48
C LYS A 619 24.92 27.78 -9.63
N GLY A 620 24.83 26.46 -9.48
CA GLY A 620 25.95 25.54 -9.61
C GLY A 620 26.73 25.30 -8.30
N GLU A 621 26.52 26.12 -7.27
CA GLU A 621 27.08 25.85 -5.94
C GLU A 621 26.51 24.57 -5.34
N VAL A 622 27.35 23.89 -4.56
CA VAL A 622 27.00 22.61 -3.93
C VAL A 622 26.35 22.86 -2.58
N VAL A 623 25.18 22.29 -2.41
CA VAL A 623 24.33 22.42 -1.21
C VAL A 623 23.87 21.06 -0.72
N ASP A 624 23.48 21.00 0.55
CA ASP A 624 22.87 19.82 1.15
C ASP A 624 21.39 19.73 0.79
N VAL A 625 20.95 18.52 0.43
CA VAL A 625 19.55 18.20 0.16
C VAL A 625 19.17 16.96 0.95
N MET A 626 18.18 17.11 1.82
CA MET A 626 17.52 15.99 2.48
C MET A 626 16.57 15.30 1.49
N VAL A 627 16.71 13.99 1.30
CA VAL A 627 15.80 13.20 0.47
C VAL A 627 14.49 12.96 1.23
N ILE A 628 13.35 13.27 0.60
CA ILE A 628 12.01 13.12 1.20
C ILE A 628 11.06 12.25 0.37
N GLY A 629 11.46 11.86 -0.84
CA GLY A 629 10.67 10.98 -1.70
C GLY A 629 11.56 9.99 -2.44
N ARG A 630 10.95 9.01 -3.09
CA ARG A 630 11.66 8.09 -3.98
C ARG A 630 12.26 8.88 -5.15
N LEU A 631 13.57 8.75 -5.36
CA LEU A 631 14.33 9.46 -6.39
C LEU A 631 14.18 8.83 -7.77
#